data_AF-A0A7V5DCM4-F1
#
_entry.id   AF-A0A7V5DCM4-F1
#
_cell.length_a   1.000
_cell.length_b   1.000
_cell.length_c   1.000
_cell.angle_alpha   90.00
_cell.angle_beta   90.00
_cell.angle_gamma   90.00
#
_symmetry.space_group_name_H-M   'P 1'
#
loop_
_entity.id
_entity.type
_entity.pdbx_description
1 polymer ?
#
loop_
_entity_poly.entity_id
_entity_poly.type
_entity_poly.pdbx_seq_one_letter_code
_entity_poly.pdbx_strand_id
1 'polypeptide(L)'
;MSRFLIGPELIWLALYGIVSLIAKANVPPVKAIDDRLEHLWFFVPLAALLTFALWYFPSVEKNWLLLRVWIVCVFGGHYVLEKGLGAHSQQGPGIGTAYMVGMIFVFFALIVGSIFVKIRF
;
A
#
# COMPACT_ATOMS: atom_id res chain seq x y z
N MET A 1 16.58 22.53 2.53
CA MET A 1 15.23 23.04 2.20
C MET A 1 14.36 21.84 1.81
N SER A 2 13.55 21.37 2.76
CA SER A 2 12.50 20.31 2.72
C SER A 2 12.45 19.25 1.59
N ARG A 3 13.56 18.57 1.28
CA ARG A 3 13.57 17.44 0.31
C ARG A 3 12.98 16.11 0.82
N PHE A 4 12.69 16.01 2.12
CA PHE A 4 12.35 14.72 2.76
C PHE A 4 10.86 14.47 3.00
N LEU A 5 9.99 15.48 2.83
CA LEU A 5 8.59 15.35 3.30
C LEU A 5 7.62 14.78 2.26
N ILE A 6 7.93 14.81 0.96
CA ILE A 6 7.04 14.27 -0.08
C ILE A 6 7.74 13.11 -0.78
N GLY A 7 7.83 11.98 -0.08
CA GLY A 7 8.40 10.73 -0.58
C GLY A 7 7.39 9.58 -0.52
N PRO A 8 7.79 8.38 -0.95
CA PRO A 8 6.93 7.20 -0.83
C PRO A 8 6.50 6.96 0.63
N GLU A 9 7.37 7.25 1.61
CA GLU A 9 7.13 7.05 3.04
C GLU A 9 5.86 7.77 3.50
N LEU A 10 5.70 9.03 3.12
CA LEU A 10 4.58 9.85 3.61
C LEU A 10 3.25 9.45 2.96
N ILE A 11 3.29 8.99 1.70
CA ILE A 11 2.13 8.43 0.99
C ILE A 11 1.63 7.18 1.74
N TRP A 12 2.53 6.26 2.03
CA TRP A 12 2.18 5.00 2.69
C TRP A 12 1.80 5.19 4.16
N LEU A 13 2.43 6.13 4.86
CA LEU A 13 2.03 6.53 6.21
C LEU A 13 0.60 7.10 6.22
N ALA A 14 0.26 7.96 5.24
CA ALA A 14 -1.07 8.49 5.10
C ALA A 14 -2.09 7.39 4.77
N LEU A 15 -1.75 6.46 3.88
CA LEU A 15 -2.60 5.31 3.54
C LEU A 15 -2.86 4.43 4.77
N TYR A 16 -1.83 4.12 5.55
CA TYR A 16 -1.96 3.41 6.81
C TYR A 16 -2.85 4.15 7.81
N GLY A 17 -2.70 5.47 7.92
CA GLY A 17 -3.56 6.31 8.76
C GLY A 17 -5.03 6.23 8.33
N ILE A 18 -5.32 6.36 7.03
CA ILE A 18 -6.67 6.26 6.49
C ILE A 18 -7.27 4.88 6.79
N VAL A 19 -6.55 3.79 6.52
CA VAL A 19 -7.04 2.43 6.80
C VAL A 19 -7.24 2.20 8.29
N SER A 20 -6.37 2.75 9.14
CA SER A 20 -6.54 2.69 10.60
C SER A 20 -7.82 3.38 11.07
N LEU A 21 -8.18 4.52 10.46
CA LEU A 21 -9.43 5.22 10.76
C LEU A 21 -10.65 4.43 10.28
N ILE A 22 -10.59 3.85 9.08
CA ILE A 22 -11.65 3.00 8.53
C ILE A 22 -11.86 1.75 9.40
N ALA A 23 -10.78 1.08 9.77
CA ALA A 23 -10.77 -0.06 10.67
C ALA A 23 -11.43 0.28 12.01
N LYS A 24 -11.10 1.44 12.59
CA LYS A 24 -11.72 1.92 13.84
C LYS A 24 -13.20 2.24 13.69
N ALA A 25 -13.62 2.75 12.53
CA ALA A 25 -15.01 3.08 12.24
C ALA A 25 -15.89 1.83 12.00
N ASN A 26 -15.30 0.66 11.77
CA ASN A 26 -16.01 -0.61 11.57
C ASN A 26 -16.46 -1.30 12.88
N VAL A 27 -16.57 -0.54 13.98
CA VAL A 27 -17.00 -1.06 15.29
C VAL A 27 -18.18 -0.21 15.79
N PRO A 28 -19.43 -0.71 15.76
CA PRO A 28 -19.83 -2.06 15.33
C PRO A 28 -19.68 -2.28 13.81
N PRO A 29 -19.59 -3.54 13.35
CA PRO A 29 -19.39 -3.85 11.92
C PRO A 29 -20.47 -3.27 11.02
N VAL A 30 -20.03 -2.58 9.97
CA VAL A 30 -20.91 -2.08 8.91
C VAL A 30 -20.55 -2.82 7.63
N LYS A 31 -21.52 -3.51 7.03
CA LYS A 31 -21.31 -4.35 5.84
C LYS A 31 -20.52 -3.66 4.73
N ALA A 32 -20.86 -2.40 4.42
CA ALA A 32 -20.17 -1.64 3.38
C ALA A 32 -18.69 -1.33 3.71
N ILE A 33 -18.32 -1.26 5.00
CA ILE A 33 -16.94 -1.07 5.44
C ILE A 33 -16.21 -2.41 5.44
N ASP A 34 -16.84 -3.49 5.95
CA ASP A 34 -16.31 -4.85 5.86
C ASP A 34 -15.94 -5.22 4.42
N ASP A 35 -16.86 -5.04 3.47
CA ASP A 35 -16.62 -5.34 2.05
C ASP A 35 -15.39 -4.56 1.53
N ARG A 36 -15.23 -3.29 1.94
CA ARG A 36 -14.06 -2.48 1.53
C ARG A 36 -12.76 -2.96 2.17
N LEU A 37 -12.79 -3.39 3.42
CA LEU A 37 -11.62 -3.93 4.11
C LEU A 37 -11.16 -5.23 3.44
N GLU A 38 -12.10 -6.09 3.03
CA GLU A 38 -11.78 -7.29 2.27
C GLU A 38 -11.06 -6.94 0.95
N HIS A 39 -11.55 -5.95 0.20
CA HIS A 39 -10.95 -5.54 -1.09
C HIS A 39 -9.56 -4.87 -0.99
N LEU A 40 -9.01 -4.67 0.22
CA LEU A 40 -7.66 -4.12 0.37
C LEU A 40 -6.59 -5.00 -0.29
N TRP A 41 -6.81 -6.30 -0.43
CA TRP A 41 -5.90 -7.19 -1.17
C TRP A 41 -5.67 -6.73 -2.61
N PHE A 42 -6.64 -6.03 -3.21
CA PHE A 42 -6.54 -5.47 -4.56
C PHE A 42 -6.03 -4.01 -4.54
N PHE A 43 -6.55 -3.18 -3.63
CA PHE A 43 -6.19 -1.75 -3.59
C PHE A 43 -4.75 -1.49 -3.15
N VAL A 44 -4.19 -2.31 -2.27
CA VAL A 44 -2.82 -2.12 -1.76
C VAL A 44 -1.75 -2.32 -2.87
N PRO A 45 -1.79 -3.39 -3.69
CA PRO A 45 -0.96 -3.51 -4.89
C PRO A 45 -1.11 -2.34 -5.86
N LEU A 46 -2.33 -1.85 -6.06
CA LEU A 46 -2.58 -0.70 -6.94
C LEU A 46 -1.91 0.57 -6.38
N ALA A 47 -1.96 0.80 -5.07
CA ALA A 47 -1.24 1.89 -4.42
C ALA A 47 0.29 1.76 -4.58
N ALA A 48 0.83 0.54 -4.55
CA ALA A 48 2.24 0.29 -4.84
C ALA A 48 2.62 0.67 -6.29
N LEU A 49 1.79 0.32 -7.28
CA LEU A 49 1.98 0.78 -8.66
C LEU A 49 1.94 2.31 -8.77
N LEU A 50 0.95 2.95 -8.14
CA LEU A 50 0.81 4.41 -8.15
C LEU A 50 2.00 5.11 -7.47
N THR A 51 2.71 4.46 -6.56
CA THR A 51 3.91 5.02 -5.94
C THR A 51 5.02 5.28 -6.98
N PHE A 52 5.07 4.53 -8.08
CA PHE A 52 6.01 4.80 -9.19
C PHE A 52 5.69 6.10 -9.96
N ALA A 53 4.52 6.71 -9.76
CA ALA A 53 4.22 8.03 -10.33
C ALA A 53 5.18 9.11 -9.81
N LEU A 54 5.86 8.88 -8.67
CA LEU A 54 6.87 9.77 -8.10
C LEU A 54 8.02 10.09 -9.07
N TRP A 55 8.33 9.22 -10.05
CA TRP A 55 9.37 9.51 -11.05
C TRP A 55 9.03 10.64 -12.01
N TYR A 56 7.74 10.97 -12.17
CA TYR A 56 7.28 12.09 -12.99
C TYR A 56 7.38 13.44 -12.26
N PHE A 57 7.58 13.45 -10.95
CA PHE A 57 7.66 14.68 -10.17
C PHE A 57 9.11 15.18 -10.09
N PRO A 58 9.44 16.37 -10.65
CA PRO A 58 10.82 16.87 -10.69
C PRO A 58 11.35 17.27 -9.30
N SER A 59 10.47 17.51 -8.33
CA SER A 59 10.83 17.83 -6.94
C SER A 59 11.25 16.62 -6.11
N VAL A 60 11.01 15.39 -6.59
CA VAL A 60 11.33 14.17 -5.86
C VAL A 60 12.78 13.78 -6.14
N GLU A 61 13.53 13.53 -5.08
CA GLU A 61 14.90 13.03 -5.20
C GLU A 61 14.90 11.59 -5.75
N LYS A 62 15.50 11.42 -6.93
CA LYS A 62 15.58 10.13 -7.64
C LYS A 62 16.69 9.22 -7.11
N ASN A 63 17.69 9.78 -6.43
CA ASN A 63 18.74 9.00 -5.77
C ASN A 63 18.11 8.07 -4.74
N TRP A 64 18.39 6.76 -4.87
CA TRP A 64 17.83 5.72 -4.00
C TRP A 64 16.30 5.60 -3.99
N LEU A 65 15.58 6.32 -4.86
CA LEU A 65 14.11 6.31 -4.87
C LEU A 65 13.57 4.91 -5.12
N LEU A 66 14.20 4.13 -6.01
CA LEU A 66 13.80 2.75 -6.26
C LEU A 66 13.87 1.88 -5.00
N LEU A 67 14.98 1.93 -4.27
CA LEU A 67 15.14 1.17 -3.04
C LEU A 67 14.11 1.62 -1.98
N ARG A 68 13.91 2.93 -1.83
CA ARG A 68 12.91 3.49 -0.90
C ARG A 68 11.51 3.02 -1.23
N VAL A 69 11.12 3.04 -2.50
CA VAL A 69 9.81 2.54 -2.95
C VAL A 69 9.65 1.06 -2.61
N TRP A 70 10.67 0.23 -2.84
CA TRP A 70 10.63 -1.19 -2.45
C TRP A 70 10.41 -1.37 -0.96
N ILE A 71 11.26 -0.76 -0.13
CA ILE A 71 11.17 -0.89 1.33
C ILE A 71 9.79 -0.41 1.81
N VAL A 72 9.41 0.81 1.42
CA VAL A 72 8.17 1.43 1.90
C VAL A 72 6.93 0.69 1.44
N CYS A 73 6.87 0.24 0.18
CA CYS A 73 5.68 -0.48 -0.30
C CYS A 73 5.56 -1.88 0.31
N VAL A 74 6.67 -2.56 0.60
CA VAL A 74 6.62 -3.87 1.27
C VAL A 74 6.15 -3.71 2.71
N PHE A 75 6.79 -2.83 3.49
CA PHE A 75 6.39 -2.61 4.89
C PHE A 75 5.02 -1.93 4.99
N GLY A 76 4.79 -0.89 4.21
CA GLY A 76 3.50 -0.20 4.13
C GLY A 76 2.39 -1.14 3.66
N GLY A 77 2.64 -1.96 2.65
CA GLY A 77 1.71 -2.97 2.17
C GLY A 77 1.33 -3.96 3.26
N HIS A 78 2.34 -4.48 3.97
CA HIS A 78 2.15 -5.36 5.11
C HIS A 78 1.26 -4.71 6.19
N TYR A 79 1.65 -3.54 6.69
CA TYR A 79 0.93 -2.89 7.79
C TYR A 79 -0.48 -2.45 7.39
N VAL A 80 -0.67 -1.96 6.16
CA VAL A 80 -2.00 -1.57 5.66
C VAL A 80 -2.90 -2.78 5.54
N LEU A 81 -2.42 -3.88 4.95
CA LEU A 81 -3.19 -5.11 4.79
C LEU A 81 -3.50 -5.73 6.15
N GLU A 82 -2.50 -5.91 7.01
CA GLU A 82 -2.68 -6.48 8.35
C GLU A 82 -3.72 -5.66 9.15
N LYS A 83 -3.58 -4.33 9.17
CA LYS A 83 -4.47 -3.47 9.94
C LYS A 83 -5.90 -3.48 9.42
N GLY A 84 -6.06 -3.42 8.10
CA GLY A 84 -7.37 -3.36 7.47
C GLY A 84 -8.10 -4.71 7.50
N LEU A 85 -7.43 -5.76 7.04
CA LEU A 85 -7.99 -7.12 7.03
C LEU A 85 -8.23 -7.66 8.44
N GLY A 86 -7.38 -7.30 9.41
CA GLY A 86 -7.59 -7.62 10.83
C GLY A 86 -8.82 -6.93 11.45
N ALA A 87 -9.35 -5.89 10.82
CA ALA A 87 -10.57 -5.20 11.25
C ALA A 87 -11.85 -5.72 10.57
N HIS A 88 -11.74 -6.70 9.67
CA HIS A 88 -12.88 -7.38 9.08
C HIS A 88 -13.63 -8.18 10.15
N SER A 89 -14.97 -8.13 10.15
CA SER A 89 -15.76 -8.76 11.21
C SER A 89 -15.67 -10.29 11.23
N GLN A 90 -15.57 -10.91 10.06
CA GLN A 90 -15.45 -12.36 9.91
C GLN A 90 -13.99 -12.73 9.69
N GLN A 91 -13.32 -13.11 10.78
CA GLN A 91 -11.97 -13.62 10.73
C GLN A 91 -11.98 -15.11 10.35
N GLY A 92 -11.16 -15.48 9.37
CA GLY A 92 -11.09 -16.85 8.87
C GLY A 92 -10.03 -17.04 7.78
N PRO A 93 -9.92 -18.26 7.21
CA PRO A 93 -8.89 -18.58 6.22
C PRO A 93 -8.92 -17.69 4.96
N GLY A 94 -10.10 -17.19 4.59
CA GLY A 94 -10.27 -16.25 3.47
C GLY A 94 -9.50 -14.95 3.65
N ILE A 95 -9.52 -14.38 4.86
CA ILE A 95 -8.80 -13.13 5.19
C ILE A 95 -7.28 -13.34 5.18
N GLY A 96 -6.81 -14.46 5.72
CA GLY A 96 -5.39 -14.84 5.62
C GLY A 96 -4.94 -15.01 4.17
N THR A 97 -5.80 -15.60 3.33
CA THR A 97 -5.53 -15.75 1.89
C THR A 97 -5.51 -14.40 1.18
N ALA A 98 -6.46 -13.51 1.49
CA ALA A 98 -6.50 -12.14 0.96
C ALA A 98 -5.22 -11.36 1.30
N TYR A 99 -4.72 -11.50 2.53
CA TYR A 99 -3.43 -10.91 2.94
C TYR A 99 -2.26 -11.46 2.08
N MET A 100 -2.17 -12.79 1.94
CA MET A 100 -1.09 -13.42 1.16
C MET A 100 -1.13 -12.99 -0.31
N VAL A 101 -2.31 -13.04 -0.94
CA VAL A 101 -2.50 -12.61 -2.34
C VAL A 101 -2.18 -11.13 -2.50
N GLY A 102 -2.65 -10.28 -1.58
CA GLY A 102 -2.33 -8.86 -1.57
C GLY A 102 -0.83 -8.61 -1.53
N MET A 103 -0.10 -9.27 -0.64
CA MET A 103 1.36 -9.13 -0.59
C MET A 103 2.07 -9.66 -1.84
N ILE A 104 1.64 -10.80 -2.39
CA ILE A 104 2.17 -11.33 -3.66
C ILE A 104 2.00 -10.30 -4.79
N PHE A 105 0.82 -9.68 -4.87
CA PHE A 105 0.56 -8.65 -5.87
C PHE A 105 1.31 -7.34 -5.61
N VAL A 106 1.60 -6.97 -4.36
CA VAL A 106 2.53 -5.87 -4.05
C VAL A 106 3.93 -6.16 -4.62
N PHE A 107 4.46 -7.36 -4.40
CA PHE A 107 5.76 -7.75 -4.97
C PHE A 107 5.74 -7.73 -6.49
N PHE A 108 4.68 -8.27 -7.12
CA PHE A 108 4.54 -8.25 -8.56
C PHE A 108 4.47 -6.81 -9.11
N ALA A 109 3.67 -5.94 -8.49
CA ALA A 109 3.59 -4.52 -8.80
C ALA A 109 4.95 -3.82 -8.71
N LEU A 110 5.73 -4.10 -7.65
CA LEU A 110 7.07 -3.56 -7.47
C LEU A 110 8.03 -4.03 -8.57
N ILE A 111 7.99 -5.29 -8.96
CA ILE A 111 8.83 -5.83 -10.06
C ILE A 111 8.47 -5.13 -11.38
N VAL A 112 7.19 -5.10 -11.74
CA VAL A 112 6.73 -4.48 -13.00
C VAL A 112 7.06 -2.98 -13.03
N GLY A 113 6.78 -2.26 -11.94
CA GLY A 113 7.11 -0.84 -11.84
C GLY A 113 8.62 -0.57 -11.90
N SER A 114 9.44 -1.45 -11.31
CA SER A 114 10.90 -1.35 -11.39
C SER A 114 11.42 -1.51 -12.80
N ILE A 115 10.91 -2.50 -13.54
CA ILE A 115 11.26 -2.73 -14.94
C ILE A 115 10.86 -1.50 -15.77
N PHE A 116 9.63 -1.01 -15.60
CA PHE A 116 9.13 0.16 -16.32
C PHE A 116 10.02 1.40 -16.11
N VAL A 117 10.32 1.72 -14.85
CA VAL A 117 11.16 2.88 -14.52
C VAL A 117 12.55 2.74 -15.11
N LYS A 118 13.18 1.56 -15.02
CA LYS A 118 14.53 1.34 -15.58
C LYS A 118 14.60 1.45 -17.10
N ILE A 119 13.50 1.18 -17.80
CA ILE A 119 13.44 1.33 -19.26
C ILE A 119 13.21 2.80 -19.65
N ARG A 120 12.42 3.53 -18.85
CA ARG A 120 11.94 4.87 -19.21
C ARG A 120 12.81 6.02 -18.70
N PHE A 121 13.47 5.86 -17.56
CA PHE A 121 14.20 6.91 -16.83
C PHE A 121 15.62 6.48 -16.48
#